data_AF-A0A7Y7LMW1-F1
#
_entry.id   AF-A0A7Y7LMW1-F1
#
_cell.length_a   1.000
_cell.length_b   1.000
_cell.length_c   1.000
_cell.angle_alpha   90.00
_cell.angle_beta   90.00
_cell.angle_gamma   90.00
#
_symmetry.space_group_name_H-M   'P 1'
#
loop_
_entity.id
_entity.type
_entity.pdbx_description
1 polymer ?
#
loop_
_entity_poly.entity_id
_entity_poly.type
_entity_poly.pdbx_seq_one_letter_code
_entity_poly.pdbx_strand_id
1 'polypeptide(L)'
;MKVGTKLISGFSSIAIVGAIVACVGIFSMSKLNEAADTMYREDLLGLSYIKEANINLVYAGRARNNFLAAQTAEERDKLRADIKRYLAAMDDYLAKARPLFVMPKGQQLLDEYVEPSREYARLMTAALDAAGADPLAQRSEAAQRAQVAVRQQADRLDKLMDGMTDLKESRASAKAAATSELYRFSLTLMLVLVVASLAAGLALGVQITRALTRQLGGEPAEVAKVAGKIAGGDLTVDVAVRQNDDRSVLYAMKSMRDSLGGIVGQVRSGTDLIATASAQIASGTQDLSARTEQQAGALEETASSMEQLTSTVKQNADHTRQANELARSASTVAQKGGAVVDEVIGTMGAINESSGKIADIIGVIDGIAFQTNILALNAAVEAARAGEQGRGFAVVASEVRTLAQRSATAAKEIKQLIDESVSKVGAGARQVDEAGVTMREIVASIQRVTDIMADIQAANSEQSTGIEQINQAIIQMDQVTQQNAALVEESAAASEAMQEQARRLAELVSVFTVEQSAAALSAPPRPRPAAPAPAPAPRRVANSPTATLPKPALTKSAVKEPATEWEEF
;
A
#
# COMPACT_ATOMS: atom_id res chain seq x y z
N MET A 1 4.42 37.01 -15.64
CA MET A 1 3.04 37.59 -15.67
C MET A 1 2.03 36.47 -15.79
N LYS A 2 0.97 36.49 -14.95
CA LYS A 2 -0.14 35.54 -15.03
C LYS A 2 -0.87 35.69 -16.37
N VAL A 3 -1.51 34.62 -16.87
CA VAL A 3 -2.28 34.62 -18.13
C VAL A 3 -3.33 35.75 -18.13
N GLY A 4 -4.07 35.89 -17.03
CA GLY A 4 -5.06 36.95 -16.89
C GLY A 4 -4.47 38.36 -17.06
N THR A 5 -3.29 38.62 -16.50
CA THR A 5 -2.62 39.92 -16.65
C THR A 5 -2.24 40.21 -18.11
N LYS A 6 -1.79 39.19 -18.86
CA LYS A 6 -1.45 39.34 -20.29
C LYS A 6 -2.68 39.66 -21.14
N LEU A 7 -3.79 38.94 -20.91
CA LEU A 7 -5.05 39.16 -21.62
C LEU A 7 -5.60 40.57 -21.34
N ILE A 8 -5.70 40.95 -20.05
CA ILE A 8 -6.19 42.27 -19.66
C ILE A 8 -5.32 43.37 -20.27
N SER A 9 -3.99 43.26 -20.20
CA SER A 9 -3.10 44.28 -20.78
C SER A 9 -3.25 44.41 -22.30
N GLY A 10 -3.46 43.30 -23.02
CA GLY A 10 -3.65 43.31 -24.46
C GLY A 10 -5.00 43.89 -24.89
N PHE A 11 -6.08 43.58 -24.17
CA PHE A 11 -7.40 44.17 -24.45
C PHE A 11 -7.45 45.65 -24.07
N SER A 12 -6.86 46.04 -22.94
CA SER A 12 -6.81 47.45 -22.52
C SER A 12 -6.02 48.32 -23.50
N SER A 13 -4.92 47.82 -24.07
CA SER A 13 -4.15 48.60 -25.06
C SER A 13 -4.93 48.85 -26.34
N ILE A 14 -5.65 47.85 -26.86
CA ILE A 14 -6.51 47.98 -28.05
C ILE A 14 -7.66 48.97 -27.76
N ALA A 15 -8.28 48.87 -26.59
CA ALA A 15 -9.36 49.77 -26.19
C ALA A 15 -8.90 51.24 -26.11
N ILE A 16 -7.69 51.50 -25.59
CA ILE A 16 -7.09 52.85 -25.56
C ILE A 16 -6.89 53.40 -26.97
N VAL A 17 -6.35 52.60 -27.89
CA VAL A 17 -6.16 53.02 -29.29
C VAL A 17 -7.50 53.33 -29.96
N GLY A 18 -8.52 52.51 -29.72
CA GLY A 18 -9.88 52.76 -30.19
C GLY A 18 -10.46 54.08 -29.67
N ALA A 19 -10.25 54.40 -28.39
CA ALA A 19 -10.66 55.67 -27.81
C ALA A 19 -9.95 56.87 -28.45
N ILE A 20 -8.65 56.75 -28.76
CA ILE A 20 -7.87 57.80 -29.45
C ILE A 20 -8.44 58.05 -30.86
N VAL A 21 -8.72 56.99 -31.62
CA VAL A 21 -9.33 57.11 -32.96
C VAL A 21 -10.68 57.80 -32.91
N ALA A 22 -11.54 57.43 -31.94
CA ALA A 22 -12.84 58.06 -31.75
C ALA A 22 -12.71 59.56 -31.42
N CYS A 23 -11.79 59.93 -30.52
CA CYS A 23 -11.52 61.33 -30.18
C CYS A 23 -11.06 62.15 -31.40
N VAL A 24 -10.12 61.62 -32.20
CA VAL A 24 -9.65 62.29 -33.43
C VAL A 24 -10.78 62.47 -34.42
N GLY A 25 -11.62 61.44 -34.63
CA GLY A 25 -12.76 61.52 -35.53
C GLY A 25 -13.78 62.59 -35.12
N ILE A 26 -14.14 62.64 -33.84
CA ILE A 26 -15.07 63.65 -33.29
C ILE A 26 -14.48 65.05 -33.47
N PHE A 27 -13.19 65.25 -33.14
CA PHE A 27 -12.53 66.54 -33.27
C PHE A 27 -12.48 67.02 -34.73
N SER A 28 -12.06 66.16 -35.67
CA SER A 28 -12.01 66.50 -37.09
C SER A 28 -13.40 66.84 -37.66
N MET A 29 -14.42 66.07 -37.29
CA MET A 29 -15.80 66.33 -37.74
C MET A 29 -16.31 67.69 -37.23
N SER A 30 -15.99 68.04 -35.97
CA SER A 30 -16.36 69.35 -35.41
C SER A 30 -15.73 70.51 -36.19
N LYS A 31 -14.46 70.38 -36.60
CA LYS A 31 -13.74 71.41 -37.38
C LYS A 31 -14.26 71.54 -38.80
N LEU A 32 -14.62 70.43 -39.44
CA LEU A 32 -15.25 70.45 -40.77
C LEU A 32 -16.62 71.12 -40.72
N ASN A 33 -17.41 70.85 -39.68
CA ASN A 33 -18.72 71.48 -39.49
C ASN A 33 -18.59 73.01 -39.28
N GLU A 34 -17.63 73.45 -38.47
CA GLU A 34 -17.32 74.87 -38.24
C GLU A 34 -16.86 75.58 -39.53
N ALA A 35 -16.01 74.93 -40.33
CA ALA A 35 -15.55 75.45 -41.62
C ALA A 35 -16.70 75.57 -42.64
N ALA A 36 -17.62 74.60 -42.66
CA ALA A 36 -18.79 74.62 -43.53
C ALA A 36 -19.77 75.76 -43.17
N ASP A 37 -20.08 75.95 -41.89
CA ASP A 37 -20.97 77.03 -41.44
C ASP A 37 -20.37 78.42 -41.72
N THR A 38 -19.08 78.61 -41.45
CA THR A 38 -18.40 79.88 -41.76
C THR A 38 -18.31 80.17 -43.26
N MET A 39 -18.06 79.16 -44.10
CA MET A 39 -18.08 79.33 -45.56
C MET A 39 -19.48 79.70 -46.07
N TYR A 40 -20.54 79.09 -45.53
CA TYR A 40 -21.92 79.41 -45.89
C TYR A 40 -22.32 80.83 -45.46
N ARG A 41 -22.17 81.15 -44.17
CA ARG A 41 -22.63 82.43 -43.60
C ARG A 41 -21.80 83.61 -44.03
N GLU A 42 -20.48 83.52 -43.96
CA GLU A 42 -19.62 84.68 -44.24
C GLU A 42 -19.44 84.89 -45.74
N ASP A 43 -19.17 83.82 -46.48
CA ASP A 43 -18.68 83.95 -47.86
C ASP A 43 -19.82 83.81 -48.87
N LEU A 44 -20.60 82.73 -48.85
CA LEU A 44 -21.67 82.50 -49.84
C LEU A 44 -22.89 83.43 -49.64
N LEU A 45 -23.38 83.57 -48.40
CA LEU A 45 -24.52 84.46 -48.13
C LEU A 45 -24.14 85.93 -48.36
N GLY A 46 -22.91 86.32 -47.99
CA GLY A 46 -22.37 87.65 -48.27
C GLY A 46 -22.22 87.92 -49.77
N LEU A 47 -21.74 86.95 -50.54
CA LEU A 47 -21.67 87.01 -52.00
C LEU A 47 -23.06 87.19 -52.62
N SER A 48 -24.06 86.44 -52.15
CA SER A 48 -25.46 86.56 -52.59
C SER A 48 -25.93 88.00 -52.41
N TYR A 49 -25.87 88.55 -51.19
CA TYR A 49 -26.34 89.92 -50.95
C TYR A 49 -25.63 90.99 -51.80
N ILE A 50 -24.34 90.83 -52.08
CA ILE A 50 -23.60 91.74 -52.97
C ILE A 50 -24.08 91.62 -54.42
N LYS A 51 -24.29 90.40 -54.93
CA LYS A 51 -24.85 90.20 -56.27
C LYS A 51 -26.26 90.77 -56.38
N GLU A 52 -27.10 90.58 -55.37
CA GLU A 52 -28.44 91.15 -55.33
C GLU A 52 -28.43 92.68 -55.30
N ALA A 53 -27.48 93.28 -54.57
CA ALA A 53 -27.27 94.73 -54.59
C ALA A 53 -26.82 95.22 -55.98
N ASN A 54 -25.85 94.56 -56.62
CA ASN A 54 -25.42 94.93 -57.97
C ASN A 54 -26.57 94.79 -58.99
N ILE A 55 -27.37 93.72 -58.92
CA ILE A 55 -28.56 93.55 -59.78
C ILE A 55 -29.52 94.74 -59.65
N ASN A 56 -29.77 95.22 -58.42
CA ASN A 56 -30.64 96.37 -58.21
C ASN A 56 -30.02 97.68 -58.71
N LEU A 57 -28.71 97.87 -58.61
CA LEU A 57 -28.00 98.97 -59.24
C LEU A 57 -28.21 98.98 -60.76
N VAL A 58 -28.07 97.82 -61.40
CA VAL A 58 -28.30 97.63 -62.84
C VAL A 58 -29.76 97.90 -63.20
N TYR A 59 -30.72 97.44 -62.40
CA TYR A 59 -32.14 97.74 -62.60
C TYR A 59 -32.46 99.24 -62.47
N ALA A 60 -31.85 99.95 -61.52
CA ALA A 60 -31.98 101.41 -61.41
C ALA A 60 -31.43 102.11 -62.66
N GLY A 61 -30.26 101.67 -63.16
CA GLY A 61 -29.68 102.18 -64.41
C GLY A 61 -30.55 101.92 -65.64
N ARG A 62 -31.18 100.74 -65.72
CA ARG A 62 -32.13 100.39 -66.80
C ARG A 62 -33.41 101.22 -66.71
N ALA A 63 -34.00 101.35 -65.53
CA ALA A 63 -35.20 102.16 -65.30
C ALA A 63 -34.93 103.64 -65.60
N ARG A 64 -33.74 104.16 -65.30
CA ARG A 64 -33.28 105.49 -65.74
C ARG A 64 -33.25 105.60 -67.27
N ASN A 65 -32.64 104.64 -67.97
CA ASN A 65 -32.59 104.69 -69.43
C ASN A 65 -34.01 104.67 -70.03
N ASN A 66 -34.92 103.90 -69.45
CA ASN A 66 -36.34 103.91 -69.84
C ASN A 66 -37.01 105.26 -69.52
N PHE A 67 -36.71 105.88 -68.37
CA PHE A 67 -37.24 107.20 -67.99
C PHE A 67 -36.86 108.26 -69.03
N LEU A 68 -35.66 108.18 -69.58
CA LEU A 68 -35.17 109.06 -70.65
C LEU A 68 -35.81 108.79 -72.02
N ALA A 69 -36.47 107.66 -72.20
CA ALA A 69 -37.18 107.26 -73.43
C ALA A 69 -38.71 107.38 -73.30
N ALA A 70 -39.22 107.60 -72.09
CA ALA A 70 -40.65 107.70 -71.80
C ALA A 70 -41.30 108.87 -72.53
N GLN A 71 -42.49 108.62 -73.10
CA GLN A 71 -43.23 109.59 -73.91
C GLN A 71 -44.37 110.27 -73.14
N THR A 72 -44.67 109.83 -71.92
CA THR A 72 -45.75 110.37 -71.08
C THR A 72 -45.26 110.74 -69.68
N ALA A 73 -45.95 111.69 -69.03
CA ALA A 73 -45.65 112.08 -67.66
C ALA A 73 -45.90 110.94 -66.65
N GLU A 74 -46.98 110.17 -66.84
CA GLU A 74 -47.34 109.04 -65.99
C GLU A 74 -46.27 107.93 -66.03
N GLU A 75 -45.71 107.64 -67.21
CA GLU A 75 -44.62 106.67 -67.37
C GLU A 75 -43.32 107.15 -66.68
N ARG A 76 -43.01 108.46 -66.77
CA ARG A 76 -41.89 109.06 -66.03
C ARG A 76 -42.07 108.94 -64.52
N ASP A 77 -43.25 109.23 -63.97
CA ASP A 77 -43.50 109.12 -62.53
C ASP A 77 -43.36 107.68 -62.02
N LYS A 78 -43.89 106.71 -62.78
CA LYS A 78 -43.73 105.29 -62.45
C LYS A 78 -42.25 104.86 -62.46
N LEU A 79 -41.50 105.22 -63.50
CA LEU A 79 -40.08 104.86 -63.61
C LEU A 79 -39.23 105.55 -62.53
N ARG A 80 -39.57 106.79 -62.15
CA ARG A 80 -38.94 107.47 -61.02
C ARG A 80 -39.18 106.72 -59.70
N ALA A 81 -40.40 106.23 -59.47
CA ALA A 81 -40.71 105.40 -58.31
C ALA A 81 -39.94 104.06 -58.34
N ASP A 82 -39.84 103.41 -59.51
CA ASP A 82 -39.06 102.18 -59.70
C ASP A 82 -37.57 102.40 -59.42
N ILE A 83 -36.97 103.48 -59.90
CA ILE A 83 -35.56 103.83 -59.61
C ILE A 83 -35.37 103.98 -58.10
N LYS A 84 -36.25 104.72 -57.42
CA LYS A 84 -36.17 104.89 -55.96
C LYS A 84 -36.28 103.55 -55.24
N ARG A 85 -37.16 102.66 -55.69
CA ARG A 85 -37.32 101.31 -55.14
C ARG A 85 -36.06 100.47 -55.34
N TYR A 86 -35.46 100.48 -56.54
CA TYR A 86 -34.24 99.73 -56.82
C TYR A 86 -33.04 100.25 -56.03
N LEU A 87 -32.87 101.57 -55.90
CA LEU A 87 -31.82 102.14 -55.06
C LEU A 87 -32.01 101.78 -53.58
N ALA A 88 -33.25 101.82 -53.07
CA ALA A 88 -33.54 101.40 -51.70
C ALA A 88 -33.27 99.89 -51.48
N ALA A 89 -33.60 99.04 -52.46
CA ALA A 89 -33.31 97.60 -52.40
C ALA A 89 -31.80 97.32 -52.45
N MET A 90 -31.06 98.06 -53.27
CA MET A 90 -29.59 98.00 -53.29
C MET A 90 -29.01 98.31 -51.91
N ASP A 91 -29.47 99.39 -51.26
CA ASP A 91 -29.01 99.77 -49.91
C ASP A 91 -29.39 98.71 -48.85
N ASP A 92 -30.59 98.12 -48.93
CA ASP A 92 -31.02 97.04 -48.02
C ASP A 92 -30.14 95.80 -48.16
N TYR A 93 -29.83 95.37 -49.38
CA TYR A 93 -28.94 94.23 -49.62
C TYR A 93 -27.51 94.52 -49.18
N LEU A 94 -27.01 95.75 -49.37
CA LEU A 94 -25.71 96.17 -48.84
C LEU A 94 -25.67 96.19 -47.31
N ALA A 95 -26.75 96.63 -46.66
CA ALA A 95 -26.87 96.59 -45.21
C ALA A 95 -26.86 95.16 -44.67
N LYS A 96 -27.53 94.22 -45.36
CA LYS A 96 -27.50 92.78 -45.06
C LYS A 96 -26.13 92.15 -45.34
N ALA A 97 -25.43 92.61 -46.36
CA ALA A 97 -24.08 92.15 -46.69
C ALA A 97 -23.06 92.60 -45.64
N ARG A 98 -23.17 93.84 -45.12
CA ARG A 98 -22.21 94.47 -44.20
C ARG A 98 -21.73 93.60 -43.02
N PRO A 99 -22.60 92.97 -42.21
CA PRO A 99 -22.16 92.13 -41.10
C PRO A 99 -21.39 90.87 -41.55
N LEU A 100 -21.49 90.48 -42.82
CA LEU A 100 -20.82 89.31 -43.38
C LEU A 100 -19.42 89.64 -43.93
N PHE A 101 -19.06 90.93 -43.99
CA PHE A 101 -17.71 91.39 -44.32
C PHE A 101 -16.88 91.53 -43.03
N VAL A 102 -16.36 90.41 -42.55
CA VAL A 102 -15.58 90.33 -41.29
C VAL A 102 -14.08 90.65 -41.46
N MET A 103 -13.56 90.59 -42.69
CA MET A 103 -12.14 90.79 -42.96
C MET A 103 -11.81 92.28 -43.24
N PRO A 104 -10.64 92.78 -42.80
CA PRO A 104 -10.25 94.18 -43.02
C PRO A 104 -10.35 94.65 -44.48
N LYS A 105 -9.82 93.85 -45.42
CA LYS A 105 -9.89 94.15 -46.86
C LYS A 105 -11.33 94.18 -47.40
N GLY A 106 -12.20 93.33 -46.86
CA GLY A 106 -13.60 93.29 -47.24
C GLY A 106 -14.38 94.50 -46.70
N GLN A 107 -14.14 94.88 -45.45
CA GLN A 107 -14.71 96.09 -44.85
C GLN A 107 -14.26 97.34 -45.61
N GLN A 108 -12.98 97.42 -45.96
CA GLN A 108 -12.43 98.50 -46.77
C GLN A 108 -13.14 98.65 -48.12
N LEU A 109 -13.32 97.56 -48.88
CA LEU A 109 -14.03 97.61 -50.17
C LEU A 109 -15.49 98.08 -50.02
N LEU A 110 -16.15 97.66 -48.95
CA LEU A 110 -17.51 98.08 -48.66
C LEU A 110 -17.57 99.57 -48.28
N ASP A 111 -16.62 100.06 -47.47
CA ASP A 111 -16.54 101.47 -47.08
C ASP A 111 -16.18 102.37 -48.29
N GLU A 112 -15.31 101.89 -49.19
CA GLU A 112 -14.99 102.54 -50.46
C GLU A 112 -16.21 102.63 -51.41
N TYR A 113 -17.24 101.80 -51.21
CA TYR A 113 -18.49 101.81 -51.97
C TYR A 113 -19.50 102.85 -51.48
N VAL A 114 -19.52 103.16 -50.17
CA VAL A 114 -20.58 103.96 -49.52
C VAL A 114 -20.69 105.38 -50.07
N GLU A 115 -19.58 106.12 -50.13
CA GLU A 115 -19.63 107.50 -50.62
C GLU A 115 -19.91 107.56 -52.13
N PRO A 116 -19.28 106.74 -52.97
CA PRO A 116 -19.65 106.65 -54.37
C PRO A 116 -21.13 106.30 -54.62
N SER A 117 -21.76 105.48 -53.79
CA SER A 117 -23.16 105.07 -53.97
C SER A 117 -24.13 106.19 -53.63
N ARG A 118 -23.84 106.95 -52.56
CA ARG A 118 -24.57 108.18 -52.21
C ARG A 118 -24.46 109.23 -53.30
N GLU A 119 -23.26 109.40 -53.86
CA GLU A 119 -23.03 110.33 -54.95
C GLU A 119 -23.77 109.88 -56.22
N TYR A 120 -23.79 108.58 -56.53
CA TYR A 120 -24.58 108.04 -57.62
C TYR A 120 -26.07 108.32 -57.44
N ALA A 121 -26.63 108.13 -56.24
CA ALA A 121 -28.02 108.45 -55.96
C ALA A 121 -28.33 109.94 -56.15
N ARG A 122 -27.45 110.83 -55.67
CA ARG A 122 -27.59 112.29 -55.86
C ARG A 122 -27.53 112.69 -57.34
N LEU A 123 -26.53 112.20 -58.07
CA LEU A 123 -26.39 112.44 -59.51
C LEU A 123 -27.58 111.87 -60.28
N MET A 124 -28.09 110.71 -59.87
CA MET A 124 -29.27 110.08 -60.46
C MET A 124 -30.51 110.97 -60.27
N THR A 125 -30.79 111.42 -59.05
CA THR A 125 -31.92 112.33 -58.78
C THR A 125 -31.78 113.62 -59.57
N ALA A 126 -30.61 114.26 -59.55
CA ALA A 126 -30.35 115.48 -60.32
C ALA A 126 -30.55 115.28 -61.83
N ALA A 127 -30.11 114.14 -62.38
CA ALA A 127 -30.30 113.80 -63.79
C ALA A 127 -31.79 113.56 -64.14
N LEU A 128 -32.55 112.91 -63.25
CA LEU A 128 -34.00 112.70 -63.42
C LEU A 128 -34.79 114.01 -63.33
N ASP A 129 -34.40 114.92 -62.46
CA ASP A 129 -35.05 116.23 -62.30
C ASP A 129 -34.74 117.13 -63.51
N ALA A 130 -33.49 117.16 -63.97
CA ALA A 130 -33.10 117.88 -65.19
C ALA A 130 -33.84 117.34 -66.42
N ALA A 131 -33.90 116.02 -66.60
CA ALA A 131 -34.63 115.41 -67.72
C ALA A 131 -36.16 115.56 -67.61
N GLY A 132 -36.69 115.68 -66.39
CA GLY A 132 -38.11 115.88 -66.11
C GLY A 132 -38.60 117.29 -66.47
N ALA A 133 -37.75 118.31 -66.34
CA ALA A 133 -38.06 119.70 -66.68
C ALA A 133 -38.04 119.99 -68.19
N ASP A 134 -37.35 119.15 -68.98
CA ASP A 134 -37.23 119.31 -70.43
C ASP A 134 -38.49 118.78 -71.18
N PRO A 135 -38.95 119.46 -72.26
CA PRO A 135 -40.01 118.96 -73.13
C PRO A 135 -39.68 117.56 -73.66
N LEU A 136 -40.69 116.68 -73.75
CA LEU A 136 -40.55 115.24 -74.04
C LEU A 136 -39.78 114.87 -75.32
N ALA A 137 -39.50 115.83 -76.21
CA ALA A 137 -38.79 115.63 -77.48
C ALA A 137 -37.45 116.40 -77.64
N GLN A 138 -37.01 117.19 -76.64
CA GLN A 138 -35.75 117.94 -76.71
C GLN A 138 -34.94 117.70 -75.44
N ARG A 139 -33.64 117.39 -75.57
CA ARG A 139 -32.73 117.20 -74.43
C ARG A 139 -31.86 118.43 -74.26
N SER A 140 -31.85 118.99 -73.05
CA SER A 140 -30.90 120.03 -72.69
C SER A 140 -29.48 119.47 -72.59
N GLU A 141 -28.49 120.31 -72.89
CA GLU A 141 -27.07 120.00 -72.69
C GLU A 141 -26.75 119.69 -71.21
N ALA A 142 -27.53 120.25 -70.28
CA ALA A 142 -27.46 119.97 -68.85
C ALA A 142 -27.87 118.52 -68.52
N ALA A 143 -28.99 118.04 -69.08
CA ALA A 143 -29.42 116.65 -68.91
C ALA A 143 -28.41 115.64 -69.49
N GLN A 144 -27.77 115.98 -70.60
CA GLN A 144 -26.76 115.11 -71.22
C GLN A 144 -25.46 115.03 -70.41
N ARG A 145 -24.99 116.15 -69.83
CA ARG A 145 -23.84 116.15 -68.90
C ARG A 145 -24.14 115.38 -67.61
N ALA A 146 -25.32 115.59 -67.02
CA ALA A 146 -25.74 114.83 -65.84
C ALA A 146 -25.78 113.32 -66.12
N GLN A 147 -26.26 112.93 -67.31
CA GLN A 147 -26.29 111.52 -67.73
C GLN A 147 -24.90 110.88 -67.84
N VAL A 148 -23.91 111.60 -68.39
CA VAL A 148 -22.52 111.12 -68.47
C VAL A 148 -21.95 110.93 -67.07
N ALA A 149 -22.17 111.88 -66.15
CA ALA A 149 -21.71 111.78 -64.77
C ALA A 149 -22.33 110.57 -64.04
N VAL A 150 -23.64 110.34 -64.18
CA VAL A 150 -24.31 109.17 -63.60
C VAL A 150 -23.76 107.87 -64.18
N ARG A 151 -23.48 107.80 -65.49
CA ARG A 151 -22.89 106.61 -66.12
C ARG A 151 -21.48 106.33 -65.59
N GLN A 152 -20.60 107.34 -65.56
CA GLN A 152 -19.24 107.17 -65.03
C GLN A 152 -19.25 106.71 -63.57
N GLN A 153 -20.18 107.23 -62.77
CA GLN A 153 -20.34 106.81 -61.39
C GLN A 153 -20.91 105.39 -61.27
N ALA A 154 -21.85 104.98 -62.13
CA ALA A 154 -22.30 103.59 -62.20
C ALA A 154 -21.15 102.64 -62.55
N ASP A 155 -20.33 102.96 -63.54
CA ASP A 155 -19.18 102.14 -63.95
C ASP A 155 -18.16 102.01 -62.79
N ARG A 156 -18.01 103.05 -61.96
CA ARG A 156 -17.19 102.99 -60.75
C ARG A 156 -17.79 102.07 -59.69
N LEU A 157 -19.10 102.14 -59.46
CA LEU A 157 -19.78 101.26 -58.51
C LEU A 157 -19.76 99.80 -58.93
N ASP A 158 -19.91 99.53 -60.23
CA ASP A 158 -19.85 98.17 -60.77
C ASP A 158 -18.46 97.54 -60.53
N LYS A 159 -17.37 98.29 -60.79
CA LYS A 159 -16.01 97.81 -60.49
C LYS A 159 -15.78 97.50 -59.01
N LEU A 160 -16.38 98.29 -58.10
CA LEU A 160 -16.28 98.03 -56.67
C LEU A 160 -17.10 96.79 -56.27
N MET A 161 -18.26 96.57 -56.89
CA MET A 161 -19.07 95.35 -56.72
C MET A 161 -18.35 94.11 -57.24
N ASP A 162 -17.66 94.20 -58.39
CA ASP A 162 -16.82 93.13 -58.92
C ASP A 162 -15.69 92.79 -57.95
N GLY A 163 -14.98 93.80 -57.43
CA GLY A 163 -13.92 93.59 -56.44
C GLY A 163 -14.39 92.90 -55.15
N MET A 164 -15.62 93.22 -54.68
CA MET A 164 -16.23 92.54 -53.54
C MET A 164 -16.65 91.10 -53.86
N THR A 165 -17.18 90.88 -55.08
CA THR A 165 -17.60 89.56 -55.59
C THR A 165 -16.40 88.63 -55.73
N ASP A 166 -15.33 89.08 -56.37
CA ASP A 166 -14.08 88.33 -56.56
C ASP A 166 -13.43 87.95 -55.23
N LEU A 167 -13.42 88.87 -54.26
CA LEU A 167 -12.88 88.59 -52.93
C LEU A 167 -13.64 87.45 -52.24
N LYS A 168 -14.97 87.49 -52.29
CA LYS A 168 -15.84 86.48 -51.66
C LYS A 168 -15.74 85.13 -52.37
N GLU A 169 -15.70 85.12 -53.70
CA GLU A 169 -15.57 83.89 -54.50
C GLU A 169 -14.19 83.24 -54.31
N SER A 170 -13.12 84.03 -54.34
CA SER A 170 -11.75 83.54 -54.08
C SER A 170 -11.61 82.95 -52.68
N ARG A 171 -12.22 83.58 -51.66
CA ARG A 171 -12.18 83.08 -50.28
C ARG A 171 -13.01 81.81 -50.09
N ALA A 172 -14.21 81.74 -50.68
CA ALA A 172 -15.02 80.53 -50.66
C ALA A 172 -14.26 79.35 -51.29
N SER A 173 -13.62 79.58 -52.43
CA SER A 173 -12.77 78.59 -53.11
C SER A 173 -11.58 78.16 -52.25
N ALA A 174 -10.85 79.10 -51.64
CA ALA A 174 -9.71 78.79 -50.76
C ALA A 174 -10.12 78.02 -49.50
N LYS A 175 -11.24 78.39 -48.85
CA LYS A 175 -11.78 77.65 -47.69
C LYS A 175 -12.25 76.25 -48.09
N ALA A 176 -12.89 76.09 -49.25
CA ALA A 176 -13.29 74.77 -49.74
C ALA A 176 -12.08 73.85 -49.97
N ALA A 177 -11.00 74.38 -50.57
CA ALA A 177 -9.74 73.64 -50.76
C ALA A 177 -9.11 73.24 -49.42
N ALA A 178 -8.98 74.18 -48.47
CA ALA A 178 -8.42 73.90 -47.14
C ALA A 178 -9.26 72.88 -46.35
N THR A 179 -10.59 72.94 -46.46
CA THR A 179 -11.51 71.97 -45.84
C THR A 179 -11.35 70.58 -46.44
N SER A 180 -11.13 70.48 -47.75
CA SER A 180 -10.85 69.21 -48.44
C SER A 180 -9.54 68.58 -47.99
N GLU A 181 -8.48 69.38 -47.83
CA GLU A 181 -7.19 68.90 -47.33
C GLU A 181 -7.28 68.44 -45.86
N LEU A 182 -7.99 69.18 -45.00
CA LEU A 182 -8.24 68.77 -43.62
C LEU A 182 -9.02 67.45 -43.53
N TYR A 183 -10.01 67.26 -44.40
CA TYR A 183 -10.78 66.02 -44.51
C TYR A 183 -9.89 64.85 -44.92
N ARG A 184 -9.08 65.01 -45.98
CA ARG A 184 -8.15 63.98 -46.46
C ARG A 184 -7.13 63.59 -45.39
N PHE A 185 -6.48 64.56 -44.77
CA PHE A 185 -5.54 64.32 -43.68
C PHE A 185 -6.18 63.54 -42.53
N SER A 186 -7.37 63.97 -42.10
CA SER A 186 -8.10 63.32 -41.01
C SER A 186 -8.48 61.87 -41.37
N LEU A 187 -8.94 61.62 -42.59
CA LEU A 187 -9.24 60.27 -43.07
C LEU A 187 -8.00 59.38 -43.12
N THR A 188 -6.89 59.86 -43.68
CA THR A 188 -5.65 59.08 -43.77
C THR A 188 -5.12 58.73 -42.39
N LEU A 189 -5.10 59.69 -41.45
CA LEU A 189 -4.66 59.45 -40.08
C LEU A 189 -5.54 58.40 -39.38
N MET A 190 -6.87 58.52 -39.48
CA MET A 190 -7.80 57.55 -38.90
C MET A 190 -7.61 56.15 -39.50
N LEU A 191 -7.47 56.04 -40.83
CA LEU A 191 -7.28 54.76 -41.51
C LEU A 191 -5.97 54.08 -41.08
N VAL A 192 -4.86 54.84 -40.99
CA VAL A 192 -3.57 54.33 -40.51
C VAL A 192 -3.69 53.82 -39.07
N LEU A 193 -4.33 54.56 -38.17
CA LEU A 193 -4.52 54.14 -36.78
C LEU A 193 -5.39 52.88 -36.65
N VAL A 194 -6.47 52.78 -37.44
CA VAL A 194 -7.32 51.58 -37.47
C VAL A 194 -6.53 50.36 -37.94
N VAL A 195 -5.83 50.46 -39.07
CA VAL A 195 -5.03 49.34 -39.60
C VAL A 195 -3.91 48.93 -38.64
N ALA A 196 -3.22 49.90 -38.03
CA ALA A 196 -2.18 49.63 -37.04
C ALA A 196 -2.75 48.94 -35.79
N SER A 197 -3.92 49.37 -35.29
CA SER A 197 -4.59 48.75 -34.14
C SER A 197 -5.01 47.31 -34.42
N LEU A 198 -5.51 47.02 -35.62
CA LEU A 198 -5.91 45.68 -36.04
C LEU A 198 -4.69 44.75 -36.16
N ALA A 199 -3.60 45.22 -36.78
CA ALA A 199 -2.37 44.46 -36.89
C ALA A 199 -1.75 44.15 -35.52
N ALA A 200 -1.73 45.13 -34.61
CA ALA A 200 -1.25 44.94 -33.24
C ALA A 200 -2.12 43.95 -32.46
N GLY A 201 -3.45 44.03 -32.60
CA GLY A 201 -4.39 43.10 -31.97
C GLY A 201 -4.21 41.65 -32.45
N LEU A 202 -4.05 41.45 -33.76
CA LEU A 202 -3.78 40.13 -34.34
C LEU A 202 -2.42 39.58 -33.86
N ALA A 203 -1.36 40.39 -33.87
CA ALA A 203 -0.04 39.98 -33.42
C ALA A 203 -0.04 39.54 -31.94
N LEU A 204 -0.67 40.34 -31.06
CA LEU A 204 -0.83 40.02 -29.64
C LEU A 204 -1.68 38.76 -29.44
N GLY A 205 -2.78 38.61 -30.18
CA GLY A 205 -3.64 37.43 -30.14
C GLY A 205 -2.91 36.14 -30.51
N VAL A 206 -2.11 36.17 -31.59
CA VAL A 206 -1.26 35.04 -32.01
C VAL A 206 -0.17 34.75 -30.97
N GLN A 207 0.47 35.78 -30.42
CA GLN A 207 1.53 35.61 -29.43
C GLN A 207 1.01 35.00 -28.12
N ILE A 208 -0.14 35.46 -27.62
CA ILE A 208 -0.77 34.95 -26.40
C ILE A 208 -1.24 33.50 -26.61
N THR A 209 -1.91 33.22 -27.73
CA THR A 209 -2.37 31.87 -28.08
C THR A 209 -1.21 30.89 -28.19
N ARG A 210 -0.12 31.26 -28.88
CA ARG A 210 1.11 30.45 -28.97
C ARG A 210 1.77 30.23 -27.61
N ALA A 211 1.83 31.25 -26.76
CA ALA A 211 2.39 31.11 -25.43
C ALA A 211 1.57 30.16 -24.54
N LEU A 212 0.24 30.27 -24.59
CA LEU A 212 -0.68 29.41 -23.83
C LEU A 212 -0.63 27.95 -24.28
N THR A 213 -0.74 27.71 -25.58
CA THR A 213 -0.67 26.36 -26.17
C THR A 213 0.69 25.68 -25.95
N ARG A 214 1.78 26.46 -25.86
CA ARG A 214 3.10 25.96 -25.49
C ARG A 214 3.21 25.63 -24.00
N GLN A 215 2.66 26.46 -23.11
CA GLN A 215 2.64 26.18 -21.67
C GLN A 215 1.76 24.98 -21.30
N LEU A 216 0.63 24.83 -21.99
CA LEU A 216 -0.27 23.69 -21.80
C LEU A 216 0.29 22.40 -22.39
N GLY A 217 1.19 22.47 -23.38
CA GLY A 217 1.75 21.29 -24.05
C GLY A 217 0.85 20.75 -25.17
N GLY A 218 -0.40 21.21 -25.25
CA GLY A 218 -1.39 20.83 -26.25
C GLY A 218 -2.55 21.82 -26.32
N GLU A 219 -3.63 21.42 -27.00
CA GLU A 219 -4.89 22.17 -26.98
C GLU A 219 -5.58 22.04 -25.61
N PRO A 220 -6.25 23.09 -25.10
CA PRO A 220 -6.89 23.05 -23.78
C PRO A 220 -7.89 21.90 -23.61
N ALA A 221 -8.63 21.56 -24.67
CA ALA A 221 -9.61 20.47 -24.66
C ALA A 221 -8.94 19.10 -24.49
N GLU A 222 -7.82 18.87 -25.16
CA GLU A 222 -7.04 17.62 -25.04
C GLU A 222 -6.42 17.48 -23.64
N VAL A 223 -5.86 18.57 -23.09
CA VAL A 223 -5.34 18.57 -21.71
C VAL A 223 -6.43 18.23 -20.71
N ALA A 224 -7.63 18.81 -20.85
CA ALA A 224 -8.76 18.51 -19.98
C ALA A 224 -9.26 17.06 -20.13
N LYS A 225 -9.25 16.52 -21.35
CA LYS A 225 -9.63 15.14 -21.64
C LYS A 225 -8.66 14.13 -21.02
N VAL A 226 -7.34 14.37 -21.15
CA VAL A 226 -6.31 13.55 -20.48
C VAL A 226 -6.46 13.61 -18.97
N ALA A 227 -6.67 14.80 -18.40
CA ALA A 227 -6.92 14.99 -16.98
C ALA A 227 -8.14 14.18 -16.50
N GLY A 228 -9.25 14.27 -17.25
CA GLY A 228 -10.49 13.55 -16.94
C GLY A 228 -10.33 12.04 -16.99
N LYS A 229 -9.55 11.51 -17.95
CA LYS A 229 -9.22 10.09 -18.03
C LYS A 229 -8.40 9.61 -16.84
N ILE A 230 -7.33 10.33 -16.50
CA ILE A 230 -6.49 10.00 -15.34
C ILE A 230 -7.32 10.04 -14.05
N ALA A 231 -8.15 11.06 -13.87
CA ALA A 231 -9.04 11.18 -12.70
C ALA A 231 -10.11 10.08 -12.64
N GLY A 232 -10.55 9.57 -13.80
CA GLY A 232 -11.45 8.43 -13.91
C GLY A 232 -10.77 7.05 -13.76
N GLY A 233 -9.45 7.02 -13.50
CA GLY A 233 -8.69 5.78 -13.33
C GLY A 233 -8.11 5.19 -14.62
N ASP A 234 -8.31 5.79 -15.79
CA ASP A 234 -7.68 5.34 -17.04
C ASP A 234 -6.23 5.85 -17.11
N LEU A 235 -5.29 5.00 -16.69
CA LEU A 235 -3.84 5.23 -16.77
C LEU A 235 -3.22 4.63 -18.05
N THR A 236 -4.05 4.10 -18.95
CA THR A 236 -3.61 3.60 -20.28
C THR A 236 -3.61 4.69 -21.35
N VAL A 237 -4.14 5.87 -21.02
CA VAL A 237 -4.19 7.01 -21.94
C VAL A 237 -2.78 7.41 -22.38
N ASP A 238 -2.55 7.41 -23.69
CA ASP A 238 -1.32 7.96 -24.25
C ASP A 238 -1.32 9.48 -24.11
N VAL A 239 -0.35 9.98 -23.36
CA VAL A 239 -0.14 11.41 -23.17
C VAL A 239 0.90 11.86 -24.19
N ALA A 240 0.42 12.28 -25.36
CA ALA A 240 1.25 12.76 -26.46
C ALA A 240 1.87 14.12 -26.12
N VAL A 241 3.11 14.09 -25.63
CA VAL A 241 3.90 15.30 -25.32
C VAL A 241 4.75 15.67 -26.54
N ARG A 242 4.96 16.97 -26.78
CA ARG A 242 5.85 17.44 -27.87
C ARG A 242 7.30 17.00 -27.61
N GLN A 243 8.08 16.86 -28.68
CA GLN A 243 9.52 16.57 -28.56
C GLN A 243 10.23 17.67 -27.75
N ASN A 244 11.05 17.27 -26.77
CA ASN A 244 11.78 18.14 -25.85
C ASN A 244 10.93 19.05 -24.93
N ASP A 245 9.68 18.67 -24.67
CA ASP A 245 8.85 19.38 -23.70
C ASP A 245 8.93 18.72 -22.32
N ASP A 246 9.56 19.45 -21.38
CA ASP A 246 9.88 19.05 -20.00
C ASP A 246 9.14 19.89 -18.95
N ARG A 247 8.31 20.84 -19.37
CA ARG A 247 7.75 21.89 -18.49
C ARG A 247 6.26 22.12 -18.68
N SER A 248 5.65 21.57 -19.72
CA SER A 248 4.22 21.76 -19.94
C SER A 248 3.37 21.03 -18.91
N VAL A 249 2.12 21.48 -18.78
CA VAL A 249 1.11 20.79 -17.97
C VAL A 249 0.91 19.35 -18.47
N LEU A 250 0.91 19.15 -19.78
CA LEU A 250 0.76 17.82 -20.38
C LEU A 250 1.93 16.89 -20.05
N TYR A 251 3.17 17.40 -20.02
CA TYR A 251 4.33 16.63 -19.54
C TYR A 251 4.19 16.24 -18.07
N ALA A 252 3.81 17.19 -17.20
CA ALA A 252 3.58 16.90 -15.78
C ALA A 252 2.47 15.85 -15.57
N MET A 253 1.41 15.91 -16.38
CA MET A 253 0.35 14.89 -16.39
C MET A 253 0.85 13.52 -16.85
N LYS A 254 1.71 13.47 -17.87
CA LYS A 254 2.36 12.22 -18.30
C LYS A 254 3.14 11.58 -17.15
N SER A 255 4.00 12.36 -16.48
CA SER A 255 4.81 11.90 -15.34
C SER A 255 3.95 11.46 -14.15
N MET A 256 2.85 12.17 -13.88
CA MET A 256 1.86 11.79 -12.86
C MET A 256 1.22 10.45 -13.21
N ARG A 257 0.76 10.28 -14.46
CA ARG A 257 0.17 9.04 -14.97
C ARG A 257 1.15 7.87 -14.93
N ASP A 258 2.42 8.08 -15.29
CA ASP A 258 3.49 7.07 -15.17
C ASP A 258 3.69 6.64 -13.71
N SER A 259 3.81 7.62 -12.80
CA SER A 259 4.06 7.35 -11.38
C SER A 259 2.89 6.63 -10.74
N LEU A 260 1.65 7.07 -11.01
CA LEU A 260 0.44 6.38 -10.56
C LEU A 260 0.35 4.97 -11.15
N GLY A 261 0.67 4.78 -12.43
CA GLY A 261 0.68 3.48 -13.07
C GLY A 261 1.70 2.52 -12.44
N GLY A 262 2.90 3.02 -12.13
CA GLY A 262 3.93 2.27 -11.41
C GLY A 262 3.50 1.87 -10.00
N ILE A 263 2.91 2.79 -9.23
CA ILE A 263 2.40 2.52 -7.88
C ILE A 263 1.28 1.47 -7.92
N VAL A 264 0.28 1.65 -8.81
CA VAL A 264 -0.82 0.68 -8.97
C VAL A 264 -0.28 -0.69 -9.38
N GLY A 265 0.69 -0.75 -10.30
CA GLY A 265 1.35 -1.99 -10.69
C GLY A 265 2.06 -2.69 -9.52
N GLN A 266 2.80 -1.94 -8.70
CA GLN A 266 3.47 -2.47 -7.51
C GLN A 266 2.47 -2.96 -6.46
N VAL A 267 1.38 -2.20 -6.22
CA VAL A 267 0.34 -2.62 -5.27
C VAL A 267 -0.34 -3.90 -5.75
N ARG A 268 -0.72 -3.99 -7.03
CA ARG A 268 -1.34 -5.20 -7.60
C ARG A 268 -0.41 -6.43 -7.49
N SER A 269 0.86 -6.26 -7.84
CA SER A 269 1.86 -7.32 -7.67
C SER A 269 2.04 -7.71 -6.20
N GLY A 270 2.05 -6.73 -5.29
CA GLY A 270 2.16 -6.96 -3.85
C GLY A 270 0.95 -7.71 -3.28
N THR A 271 -0.27 -7.35 -3.70
CA THR A 271 -1.50 -8.04 -3.27
C THR A 271 -1.56 -9.46 -3.79
N ASP A 272 -1.14 -9.73 -5.03
CA ASP A 272 -1.08 -11.08 -5.59
C ASP A 272 -0.07 -11.96 -4.82
N LEU A 273 1.07 -11.39 -4.42
CA LEU A 273 2.05 -12.07 -3.57
C LEU A 273 1.48 -12.36 -2.17
N ILE A 274 0.80 -11.40 -1.55
CA ILE A 274 0.17 -11.60 -0.23
C ILE A 274 -0.91 -12.68 -0.31
N ALA A 275 -1.76 -12.67 -1.35
CA ALA A 275 -2.79 -13.68 -1.54
C ALA A 275 -2.17 -15.08 -1.71
N THR A 276 -1.11 -15.20 -2.51
CA THR A 276 -0.39 -16.47 -2.72
C THR A 276 0.27 -16.96 -1.44
N ALA A 277 1.00 -16.09 -0.73
CA ALA A 277 1.67 -16.44 0.52
C ALA A 277 0.67 -16.84 1.60
N SER A 278 -0.44 -16.11 1.73
CA SER A 278 -1.49 -16.43 2.71
C SER A 278 -2.18 -17.76 2.40
N ALA A 279 -2.36 -18.11 1.12
CA ALA A 279 -2.85 -19.43 0.73
C ALA A 279 -1.86 -20.56 1.06
N GLN A 280 -0.56 -20.32 0.91
CA GLN A 280 0.47 -21.25 1.34
C GLN A 280 0.50 -21.43 2.86
N ILE A 281 0.37 -20.34 3.63
CA ILE A 281 0.28 -20.41 5.10
C ILE A 281 -0.97 -21.18 5.52
N ALA A 282 -2.13 -20.92 4.92
CA ALA A 282 -3.36 -21.66 5.21
C ALA A 282 -3.20 -23.16 4.97
N SER A 283 -2.60 -23.55 3.83
CA SER A 283 -2.29 -24.96 3.52
C SER A 283 -1.32 -25.58 4.53
N GLY A 284 -0.24 -24.86 4.88
CA GLY A 284 0.71 -25.32 5.90
C GLY A 284 0.10 -25.43 7.30
N THR A 285 -0.85 -24.54 7.63
CA THR A 285 -1.59 -24.56 8.89
C THR A 285 -2.53 -25.76 8.95
N GLN A 286 -3.15 -26.14 7.82
CA GLN A 286 -3.97 -27.34 7.73
C GLN A 286 -3.14 -28.62 7.90
N ASP A 287 -1.94 -28.70 7.32
CA ASP A 287 -1.00 -29.81 7.56
C ASP A 287 -0.56 -29.87 9.03
N LEU A 288 -0.25 -28.72 9.63
CA LEU A 288 0.11 -28.63 11.05
C LEU A 288 -1.05 -29.07 11.94
N SER A 289 -2.29 -28.72 11.61
CA SER A 289 -3.50 -29.20 12.30
C SER A 289 -3.57 -30.71 12.31
N ALA A 290 -3.46 -31.34 11.13
CA ALA A 290 -3.53 -32.80 11.00
C ALA A 290 -2.43 -33.51 11.80
N ARG A 291 -1.21 -32.95 11.80
CA ARG A 291 -0.09 -33.47 12.60
C ARG A 291 -0.30 -33.29 14.10
N THR A 292 -0.89 -32.18 14.51
CA THR A 292 -1.22 -31.88 15.91
C THR A 292 -2.30 -32.83 16.43
N GLU A 293 -3.34 -33.09 15.63
CA GLU A 293 -4.36 -34.10 15.93
C GLU A 293 -3.77 -35.51 16.03
N GLN A 294 -2.91 -35.90 15.09
CA GLN A 294 -2.22 -37.19 15.15
C GLN A 294 -1.33 -37.30 16.39
N GLN A 295 -0.63 -36.22 16.76
CA GLN A 295 0.19 -36.17 17.96
C GLN A 295 -0.65 -36.27 19.24
N ALA A 296 -1.82 -35.63 19.28
CA ALA A 296 -2.76 -35.77 20.38
C ALA A 296 -3.19 -37.24 20.54
N GLY A 297 -3.57 -37.91 19.46
CA GLY A 297 -3.93 -39.33 19.49
C GLY A 297 -2.77 -40.24 19.95
N ALA A 298 -1.54 -39.96 19.50
CA ALA A 298 -0.35 -40.71 19.95
C ALA A 298 -0.04 -40.47 21.43
N LEU A 299 -0.25 -39.26 21.95
CA LEU A 299 -0.11 -38.95 23.37
C LEU A 299 -1.17 -39.68 24.22
N GLU A 300 -2.41 -39.76 23.74
CA GLU A 300 -3.48 -40.50 24.40
C GLU A 300 -3.16 -42.01 24.51
N GLU A 301 -2.68 -42.63 23.42
CA GLU A 301 -2.24 -44.03 23.43
C GLU A 301 -1.03 -44.26 24.35
N THR A 302 -0.08 -43.31 24.36
CA THR A 302 1.09 -43.35 25.24
C THR A 302 0.67 -43.22 26.70
N ALA A 303 -0.24 -42.29 27.04
CA ALA A 303 -0.75 -42.10 28.39
C ALA A 303 -1.45 -43.37 28.90
N SER A 304 -2.31 -43.98 28.09
CA SER A 304 -2.97 -45.26 28.41
C SER A 304 -1.96 -46.39 28.64
N SER A 305 -0.94 -46.49 27.78
CA SER A 305 0.15 -47.46 27.95
C SER A 305 0.94 -47.23 29.25
N MET A 306 1.15 -45.96 29.61
CA MET A 306 1.82 -45.59 30.86
C MET A 306 0.98 -45.91 32.10
N GLU A 307 -0.34 -45.73 32.06
CA GLU A 307 -1.23 -46.17 33.14
C GLU A 307 -1.16 -47.69 33.34
N GLN A 308 -1.19 -48.46 32.25
CA GLN A 308 -1.05 -49.92 32.32
C GLN A 308 0.32 -50.34 32.87
N LEU A 309 1.40 -49.69 32.44
CA LEU A 309 2.75 -49.92 32.97
C LEU A 309 2.84 -49.59 34.46
N THR A 310 2.28 -48.45 34.88
CA THR A 310 2.23 -48.03 36.29
C THR A 310 1.53 -49.07 37.14
N SER A 311 0.37 -49.57 36.67
CA SER A 311 -0.39 -50.63 37.34
C SER A 311 0.43 -51.91 37.45
N THR A 312 1.12 -52.31 36.38
CA THR A 312 1.93 -53.54 36.36
C THR A 312 3.14 -53.45 37.29
N VAL A 313 3.84 -52.32 37.33
CA VAL A 313 4.97 -52.10 38.24
C VAL A 313 4.50 -52.09 39.70
N LYS A 314 3.36 -51.47 39.99
CA LYS A 314 2.76 -51.50 41.34
C LYS A 314 2.40 -52.93 41.76
N GLN A 315 1.77 -53.69 40.87
CA GLN A 315 1.42 -55.09 41.14
C GLN A 315 2.67 -55.95 41.34
N ASN A 316 3.74 -55.72 40.56
CA ASN A 316 5.03 -56.39 40.75
C ASN A 316 5.65 -56.06 42.11
N ALA A 317 5.61 -54.80 42.54
CA ALA A 317 6.10 -54.41 43.86
C ALA A 317 5.34 -55.13 44.99
N ASP A 318 4.02 -55.25 44.87
CA ASP A 318 3.20 -56.00 45.85
C ASP A 318 3.54 -57.50 45.83
N HIS A 319 3.71 -58.11 44.65
CA HIS A 319 4.11 -59.51 44.50
C HIS A 319 5.50 -59.77 45.09
N THR A 320 6.46 -58.87 44.85
CA THR A 320 7.82 -58.96 45.41
C THR A 320 7.78 -58.87 46.94
N ARG A 321 6.96 -57.97 47.51
CA ARG A 321 6.77 -57.88 48.95
C ARG A 321 6.19 -59.17 49.54
N GLN A 322 5.15 -59.73 48.92
CA GLN A 322 4.57 -61.02 49.35
C GLN A 322 5.56 -62.18 49.23
N ALA A 323 6.31 -62.25 48.13
CA ALA A 323 7.33 -63.29 47.92
C ALA A 323 8.45 -63.19 48.97
N ASN A 324 8.85 -61.98 49.36
CA ASN A 324 9.84 -61.75 50.41
C ASN A 324 9.34 -62.23 51.78
N GLU A 325 8.09 -61.95 52.13
CA GLU A 325 7.47 -62.46 53.36
C GLU A 325 7.40 -63.99 53.37
N LEU A 326 7.01 -64.60 52.23
CA LEU A 326 6.93 -66.05 52.08
C LEU A 326 8.31 -66.71 52.20
N ALA A 327 9.34 -66.13 51.57
CA ALA A 327 10.72 -66.59 51.67
C ALA A 327 11.22 -66.50 53.12
N ARG A 328 10.98 -65.39 53.82
CA ARG A 328 11.36 -65.22 55.23
C ARG A 328 10.66 -66.24 56.14
N SER A 329 9.37 -66.52 55.89
CA SER A 329 8.63 -67.57 56.60
C SER A 329 9.23 -68.96 56.33
N ALA A 330 9.50 -69.29 55.06
CA ALA A 330 10.12 -70.56 54.67
C ALA A 330 11.52 -70.74 55.30
N SER A 331 12.33 -69.67 55.35
CA SER A 331 13.63 -69.67 56.02
C SER A 331 13.50 -69.98 57.50
N THR A 332 12.52 -69.37 58.19
CA THR A 332 12.24 -69.63 59.60
C THR A 332 11.84 -71.09 59.84
N VAL A 333 11.02 -71.67 58.96
CA VAL A 333 10.60 -73.08 59.05
C VAL A 333 11.80 -74.01 58.78
N ALA A 334 12.62 -73.72 57.78
CA ALA A 334 13.81 -74.50 57.47
C ALA A 334 14.86 -74.46 58.59
N GLN A 335 15.06 -73.30 59.23
CA GLN A 335 15.92 -73.18 60.42
C GLN A 335 15.42 -74.02 61.60
N LYS A 336 14.10 -74.00 61.86
CA LYS A 336 13.50 -74.89 62.87
C LYS A 336 13.67 -76.37 62.51
N GLY A 337 13.50 -76.72 61.24
CA GLY A 337 13.74 -78.08 60.73
C GLY A 337 15.18 -78.52 60.94
N GLY A 338 16.15 -77.65 60.65
CA GLY A 338 17.57 -77.88 60.92
C GLY A 338 17.86 -78.14 62.41
N ALA A 339 17.29 -77.33 63.30
CA ALA A 339 17.45 -77.52 64.75
C ALA A 339 16.90 -78.87 65.24
N VAL A 340 15.75 -79.33 64.72
CA VAL A 340 15.19 -80.66 65.02
C VAL A 340 16.10 -81.77 64.50
N VAL A 341 16.65 -81.62 63.30
CA VAL A 341 17.60 -82.58 62.73
C VAL A 341 18.87 -82.67 63.59
N ASP A 342 19.42 -81.53 64.03
CA ASP A 342 20.58 -81.49 64.93
C ASP A 342 20.29 -82.21 66.27
N GLU A 343 19.08 -82.07 66.82
CA GLU A 343 18.65 -82.80 68.02
C GLU A 343 18.59 -84.32 67.79
N VAL A 344 18.11 -84.76 66.61
CA VAL A 344 18.09 -86.17 66.24
C VAL A 344 19.50 -86.73 66.06
N ILE A 345 20.43 -85.98 65.47
CA ILE A 345 21.85 -86.37 65.37
C ILE A 345 22.44 -86.57 66.77
N GLY A 346 22.19 -85.65 67.69
CA GLY A 346 22.63 -85.77 69.10
C GLY A 346 22.07 -87.03 69.77
N THR A 347 20.78 -87.31 69.56
CA THR A 347 20.12 -88.51 70.11
C THR A 347 20.69 -89.80 69.51
N MET A 348 20.91 -89.85 68.20
CA MET A 348 21.53 -91.00 67.53
C MET A 348 22.97 -91.24 68.02
N GLY A 349 23.73 -90.17 68.26
CA GLY A 349 25.06 -90.24 68.89
C GLY A 349 25.01 -90.87 70.28
N ALA A 350 24.06 -90.44 71.13
CA ALA A 350 23.88 -91.01 72.46
C ALA A 350 23.43 -92.48 72.42
N ILE A 351 22.54 -92.86 71.49
CA ILE A 351 22.12 -94.26 71.28
C ILE A 351 23.31 -95.11 70.83
N ASN A 352 24.13 -94.60 69.91
CA ASN A 352 25.32 -95.31 69.43
C ASN A 352 26.33 -95.54 70.55
N GLU A 353 26.61 -94.52 71.38
CA GLU A 353 27.47 -94.64 72.55
C GLU A 353 26.92 -95.65 73.58
N SER A 354 25.62 -95.57 73.88
CA SER A 354 24.94 -96.50 74.80
C SER A 354 25.00 -97.95 74.29
N SER A 355 24.77 -98.16 72.99
CA SER A 355 24.82 -99.48 72.36
C SER A 355 26.25 -100.06 72.40
N GLY A 356 27.28 -99.23 72.20
CA GLY A 356 28.68 -99.61 72.39
C GLY A 356 28.99 -100.08 73.81
N LYS A 357 28.51 -99.34 74.83
CA LYS A 357 28.66 -99.75 76.25
C LYS A 357 27.97 -101.09 76.53
N ILE A 358 26.79 -101.34 75.95
CA ILE A 358 26.11 -102.63 76.08
C ILE A 358 26.95 -103.74 75.42
N ALA A 359 27.51 -103.51 74.23
CA ALA A 359 28.36 -104.49 73.55
C ALA A 359 29.57 -104.88 74.42
N ASP A 360 30.21 -103.91 75.07
CA ASP A 360 31.31 -104.13 76.00
C ASP A 360 30.88 -104.96 77.22
N ILE A 361 29.74 -104.63 77.83
CA ILE A 361 29.18 -105.38 78.97
C ILE A 361 28.87 -106.83 78.57
N ILE A 362 28.27 -107.06 77.41
CA ILE A 362 27.99 -108.41 76.90
C ILE A 362 29.29 -109.17 76.64
N GLY A 363 30.34 -108.49 76.15
CA GLY A 363 31.69 -109.06 76.06
C GLY A 363 32.24 -109.54 77.40
N VAL A 364 32.04 -108.76 78.48
CA VAL A 364 32.39 -109.18 79.84
C VAL A 364 31.56 -110.39 80.29
N ILE A 365 30.25 -110.41 80.02
CA ILE A 365 29.37 -111.53 80.38
C ILE A 365 29.77 -112.82 79.65
N ASP A 366 30.09 -112.77 78.36
CA ASP A 366 30.64 -113.91 77.61
C ASP A 366 31.97 -114.39 78.22
N GLY A 367 32.83 -113.45 78.63
CA GLY A 367 34.05 -113.74 79.39
C GLY A 367 33.80 -114.46 80.72
N ILE A 368 32.81 -114.01 81.51
CA ILE A 368 32.39 -114.65 82.77
C ILE A 368 31.81 -116.05 82.49
N ALA A 369 30.98 -116.20 81.46
CA ALA A 369 30.41 -117.48 81.08
C ALA A 369 31.50 -118.47 80.67
N PHE A 370 32.50 -118.03 79.90
CA PHE A 370 33.67 -118.83 79.55
C PHE A 370 34.47 -119.25 80.79
N GLN A 371 34.79 -118.31 81.68
CA GLN A 371 35.48 -118.60 82.94
C GLN A 371 34.69 -119.61 83.81
N THR A 372 33.38 -119.43 83.91
CA THR A 372 32.47 -120.34 84.66
C THR A 372 32.43 -121.72 84.04
N ASN A 373 32.43 -121.83 82.71
CA ASN A 373 32.49 -123.10 81.98
C ASN A 373 33.82 -123.84 82.23
N ILE A 374 34.94 -123.12 82.32
CA ILE A 374 36.25 -123.70 82.68
C ILE A 374 36.28 -124.14 84.15
N LEU A 375 35.78 -123.32 85.08
CA LEU A 375 35.64 -123.65 86.50
C LEU A 375 34.79 -124.91 86.71
N ALA A 376 33.65 -124.99 86.03
CA ALA A 376 32.73 -126.12 86.10
C ALA A 376 33.35 -127.40 85.50
N LEU A 377 34.11 -127.29 84.40
CA LEU A 377 34.87 -128.42 83.87
C LEU A 377 35.92 -128.91 84.87
N ASN A 378 36.69 -127.99 85.47
CA ASN A 378 37.68 -128.33 86.49
C ASN A 378 37.03 -129.01 87.70
N ALA A 379 35.87 -128.50 88.16
CA ALA A 379 35.10 -129.11 89.25
C ALA A 379 34.56 -130.50 88.89
N ALA A 380 34.07 -130.70 87.65
CA ALA A 380 33.60 -132.00 87.18
C ALA A 380 34.73 -133.04 87.12
N VAL A 381 35.94 -132.62 86.70
CA VAL A 381 37.16 -133.45 86.70
C VAL A 381 37.55 -133.85 88.12
N GLU A 382 37.58 -132.89 89.06
CA GLU A 382 37.94 -133.18 90.45
C GLU A 382 36.88 -134.05 91.16
N ALA A 383 35.59 -133.84 90.84
CA ALA A 383 34.50 -134.70 91.32
C ALA A 383 34.59 -136.14 90.78
N ALA A 384 34.99 -136.33 89.52
CA ALA A 384 35.27 -137.66 88.97
C ALA A 384 36.47 -138.34 89.66
N ARG A 385 37.45 -137.54 90.10
CA ARG A 385 38.64 -138.00 90.83
C ARG A 385 38.32 -138.49 92.25
N ALA A 386 37.27 -137.96 92.87
CA ALA A 386 36.80 -138.34 94.21
C ALA A 386 35.91 -139.62 94.25
N GLY A 387 35.65 -140.27 93.10
CA GLY A 387 34.90 -141.52 93.01
C GLY A 387 33.44 -141.40 93.46
N GLU A 388 32.91 -142.40 94.17
CA GLU A 388 31.49 -142.43 94.59
C GLU A 388 31.09 -141.26 95.51
N GLN A 389 32.03 -140.70 96.29
CA GLN A 389 31.78 -139.54 97.16
C GLN A 389 31.58 -138.23 96.38
N GLY A 390 32.04 -138.17 95.13
CA GLY A 390 31.96 -136.99 94.27
C GLY A 390 30.74 -136.92 93.35
N ARG A 391 29.88 -137.96 93.29
CA ARG A 391 28.75 -138.03 92.33
C ARG A 391 27.80 -136.83 92.41
N GLY A 392 27.45 -136.38 93.62
CA GLY A 392 26.59 -135.20 93.79
C GLY A 392 27.24 -133.92 93.25
N PHE A 393 28.54 -133.73 93.49
CA PHE A 393 29.30 -132.59 92.98
C PHE A 393 29.50 -132.65 91.46
N ALA A 394 29.69 -133.84 90.87
CA ALA A 394 29.82 -134.01 89.43
C ALA A 394 28.53 -133.59 88.68
N VAL A 395 27.35 -133.92 89.23
CA VAL A 395 26.06 -133.50 88.66
C VAL A 395 25.91 -131.99 88.73
N VAL A 396 26.20 -131.37 89.88
CA VAL A 396 26.16 -129.89 90.02
C VAL A 396 27.15 -129.23 89.07
N ALA A 397 28.38 -129.75 88.95
CA ALA A 397 29.38 -129.21 88.02
C ALA A 397 28.95 -129.33 86.55
N SER A 398 28.29 -130.43 86.15
CA SER A 398 27.72 -130.59 84.81
C SER A 398 26.56 -129.63 84.55
N GLU A 399 25.71 -129.38 85.55
CA GLU A 399 24.60 -128.43 85.45
C GLU A 399 25.10 -126.98 85.35
N VAL A 400 26.09 -126.61 86.18
CA VAL A 400 26.75 -125.29 86.12
C VAL A 400 27.45 -125.09 84.77
N ARG A 401 28.08 -126.14 84.23
CA ARG A 401 28.70 -126.09 82.89
C ARG A 401 27.66 -125.87 81.80
N THR A 402 26.55 -126.59 81.85
CA THR A 402 25.45 -126.46 80.88
C THR A 402 24.83 -125.05 80.96
N LEU A 403 24.67 -124.51 82.16
CA LEU A 403 24.20 -123.14 82.38
C LEU A 403 25.20 -122.13 81.80
N ALA A 404 26.50 -122.31 82.03
CA ALA A 404 27.55 -121.43 81.49
C ALA A 404 27.59 -121.46 79.96
N GLN A 405 27.43 -122.63 79.32
CA GLN A 405 27.32 -122.73 77.87
C GLN A 405 26.05 -122.05 77.34
N ARG A 406 24.90 -122.20 78.02
CA ARG A 406 23.66 -121.48 77.67
C ARG A 406 23.84 -119.96 77.80
N SER A 407 24.50 -119.49 78.86
CA SER A 407 24.82 -118.07 79.06
C SER A 407 25.74 -117.54 77.97
N ALA A 408 26.76 -118.28 77.56
CA ALA A 408 27.66 -117.89 76.47
C ALA A 408 26.94 -117.81 75.12
N THR A 409 26.07 -118.78 74.80
CA THR A 409 25.23 -118.74 73.58
C THR A 409 24.29 -117.54 73.60
N ALA A 410 23.58 -117.30 74.71
CA ALA A 410 22.71 -116.15 74.86
C ALA A 410 23.48 -114.82 74.77
N ALA A 411 24.68 -114.73 75.36
CA ALA A 411 25.54 -113.56 75.26
C ALA A 411 25.96 -113.31 73.80
N LYS A 412 26.30 -114.35 73.04
CA LYS A 412 26.62 -114.21 71.60
C LYS A 412 25.42 -113.75 70.77
N GLU A 413 24.24 -114.28 71.01
CA GLU A 413 23.01 -113.84 70.34
C GLU A 413 22.69 -112.37 70.65
N ILE A 414 22.79 -111.95 71.92
CA ILE A 414 22.61 -110.55 72.31
C ILE A 414 23.68 -109.67 71.66
N LYS A 415 24.95 -110.11 71.66
CA LYS A 415 26.04 -109.38 71.02
C LYS A 415 25.75 -109.15 69.54
N GLN A 416 25.31 -110.17 68.82
CA GLN A 416 24.94 -110.06 67.41
C GLN A 416 23.81 -109.05 67.19
N LEU A 417 22.76 -109.07 68.02
CA LEU A 417 21.66 -108.10 67.96
C LEU A 417 22.10 -106.67 68.25
N ILE A 418 23.05 -106.49 69.19
CA ILE A 418 23.64 -105.18 69.50
C ILE A 418 24.52 -104.70 68.35
N ASP A 419 25.37 -105.55 67.78
CA ASP A 419 26.20 -105.22 66.62
C ASP A 419 25.32 -104.81 65.41
N GLU A 420 24.22 -105.53 65.17
CA GLU A 420 23.23 -105.15 64.14
C GLU A 420 22.56 -103.80 64.46
N SER A 421 22.24 -103.55 65.72
CA SER A 421 21.63 -102.28 66.17
C SER A 421 22.60 -101.10 66.02
N VAL A 422 23.87 -101.26 66.39
CA VAL A 422 24.94 -100.27 66.19
C VAL A 422 25.09 -99.96 64.69
N SER A 423 25.12 -100.98 63.84
CA SER A 423 25.19 -100.81 62.39
C SER A 423 23.99 -100.01 61.84
N LYS A 424 22.76 -100.36 62.25
CA LYS A 424 21.54 -99.63 61.84
C LYS A 424 21.51 -98.19 62.36
N VAL A 425 21.92 -97.95 63.60
CA VAL A 425 22.02 -96.60 64.18
C VAL A 425 23.10 -95.79 63.47
N GLY A 426 24.25 -96.37 63.14
CA GLY A 426 25.31 -95.71 62.37
C GLY A 426 24.91 -95.40 60.92
N ALA A 427 24.06 -96.22 60.30
CA ALA A 427 23.45 -95.90 59.00
C ALA A 427 22.42 -94.76 59.14
N GLY A 428 21.55 -94.81 60.17
CA GLY A 428 20.59 -93.75 60.46
C GLY A 428 21.26 -92.41 60.77
N ALA A 429 22.32 -92.39 61.57
CA ALA A 429 23.09 -91.20 61.88
C ALA A 429 23.64 -90.52 60.62
N ARG A 430 24.16 -91.30 59.65
CA ARG A 430 24.63 -90.77 58.36
C ARG A 430 23.50 -90.15 57.54
N GLN A 431 22.35 -90.81 57.44
CA GLN A 431 21.20 -90.27 56.71
C GLN A 431 20.67 -88.99 57.34
N VAL A 432 20.65 -88.89 58.67
CA VAL A 432 20.21 -87.69 59.37
C VAL A 432 21.24 -86.56 59.21
N ASP A 433 22.54 -86.86 59.20
CA ASP A 433 23.60 -85.86 58.94
C ASP A 433 23.52 -85.31 57.51
N GLU A 434 23.29 -86.16 56.51
CA GLU A 434 23.00 -85.75 55.12
C GLU A 434 21.73 -84.87 55.04
N ALA A 435 20.67 -85.23 55.77
CA ALA A 435 19.48 -84.40 55.87
C ALA A 435 19.80 -83.03 56.51
N GLY A 436 20.68 -82.98 57.51
CA GLY A 436 21.16 -81.75 58.15
C GLY A 436 21.93 -80.84 57.20
N VAL A 437 22.84 -81.40 56.37
CA VAL A 437 23.52 -80.67 55.29
C VAL A 437 22.50 -80.09 54.31
N THR A 438 21.54 -80.90 53.87
CA THR A 438 20.49 -80.49 52.93
C THR A 438 19.63 -79.35 53.49
N MET A 439 19.30 -79.36 54.79
CA MET A 439 18.57 -78.26 55.42
C MET A 439 19.36 -76.96 55.42
N ARG A 440 20.68 -77.00 55.66
CA ARG A 440 21.54 -75.81 55.58
C ARG A 440 21.60 -75.24 54.15
N GLU A 441 21.67 -76.09 53.14
CA GLU A 441 21.62 -75.69 51.73
C GLU A 441 20.28 -75.05 51.34
N ILE A 442 19.16 -75.56 51.88
CA ILE A 442 17.82 -74.97 51.70
C ILE A 442 17.78 -73.57 52.31
N VAL A 443 18.24 -73.39 53.55
CA VAL A 443 18.29 -72.06 54.20
C VAL A 443 19.12 -71.08 53.38
N ALA A 444 20.32 -71.49 52.92
CA ALA A 444 21.17 -70.66 52.08
C ALA A 444 20.50 -70.29 50.74
N SER A 445 19.74 -71.21 50.14
CA SER A 445 19.01 -70.96 48.89
C SER A 445 17.83 -70.00 49.08
N ILE A 446 17.08 -70.13 50.18
CA ILE A 446 16.00 -69.20 50.52
C ILE A 446 16.55 -67.79 50.82
N GLN A 447 17.73 -67.70 51.45
CA GLN A 447 18.39 -66.41 51.68
C GLN A 447 18.71 -65.71 50.34
N ARG A 448 19.26 -66.45 49.36
CA ARG A 448 19.48 -65.90 48.01
C ARG A 448 18.20 -65.42 47.34
N VAL A 449 17.08 -66.13 47.51
CA VAL A 449 15.77 -65.67 46.99
C VAL A 449 15.36 -64.36 47.66
N THR A 450 15.57 -64.23 48.97
CA THR A 450 15.27 -63.01 49.74
C THR A 450 16.11 -61.82 49.21
N ASP A 451 17.39 -62.04 48.95
CA ASP A 451 18.28 -61.01 48.40
C ASP A 451 17.82 -60.56 46.98
N ILE A 452 17.45 -61.51 46.11
CA ILE A 452 16.89 -61.20 44.78
C ILE A 452 15.58 -60.41 44.90
N MET A 453 14.71 -60.75 45.86
CA MET A 453 13.48 -59.98 46.08
C MET A 453 13.77 -58.55 46.54
N ALA A 454 14.81 -58.33 47.35
CA ALA A 454 15.23 -56.99 47.75
C ALA A 454 15.72 -56.17 46.54
N ASP A 455 16.51 -56.76 45.65
CA ASP A 455 16.98 -56.12 44.42
C ASP A 455 15.82 -55.77 43.48
N ILE A 456 14.85 -56.68 43.31
CA ILE A 456 13.64 -56.42 42.49
C ILE A 456 12.81 -55.29 43.11
N GLN A 457 12.68 -55.24 44.44
CA GLN A 457 11.95 -54.17 45.12
C GLN A 457 12.60 -52.80 44.88
N ALA A 458 13.94 -52.73 44.92
CA ALA A 458 14.69 -51.52 44.61
C ALA A 458 14.48 -51.09 43.15
N ALA A 459 14.59 -52.04 42.21
CA ALA A 459 14.35 -51.79 40.79
C ALA A 459 12.90 -51.32 40.51
N ASN A 460 11.89 -51.91 41.15
CA ASN A 460 10.50 -51.48 41.02
C ASN A 460 10.29 -50.05 41.55
N SER A 461 10.98 -49.66 42.64
CA SER A 461 10.92 -48.30 43.18
C SER A 461 11.53 -47.27 42.20
N GLU A 462 12.65 -47.62 41.58
CA GLU A 462 13.29 -46.79 40.57
C GLU A 462 12.43 -46.67 39.30
N GLN A 463 11.84 -47.78 38.83
CA GLN A 463 10.90 -47.78 37.72
C GLN A 463 9.67 -46.92 38.00
N SER A 464 9.09 -47.00 39.20
CA SER A 464 7.95 -46.16 39.59
C SER A 464 8.31 -44.67 39.51
N THR A 465 9.50 -44.30 40.00
CA THR A 465 9.99 -42.91 39.94
C THR A 465 10.20 -42.46 38.49
N GLY A 466 10.80 -43.30 37.65
CA GLY A 466 11.01 -43.02 36.23
C GLY A 466 9.69 -42.88 35.45
N ILE A 467 8.70 -43.72 35.76
CA ILE A 467 7.35 -43.64 35.20
C ILE A 467 6.68 -42.31 35.57
N GLU A 468 6.83 -41.84 36.81
CA GLU A 468 6.25 -40.58 37.28
C GLU A 468 6.86 -39.37 36.54
N GLN A 469 8.17 -39.40 36.28
CA GLN A 469 8.85 -38.40 35.45
C GLN A 469 8.37 -38.42 33.98
N ILE A 470 8.19 -39.61 33.40
CA ILE A 470 7.66 -39.75 32.04
C ILE A 470 6.22 -39.22 32.00
N ASN A 471 5.40 -39.48 33.02
CA ASN A 471 4.04 -38.97 33.11
C ASN A 471 4.01 -37.43 33.11
N GLN A 472 4.89 -36.78 33.88
CA GLN A 472 5.03 -35.31 33.85
C GLN A 472 5.43 -34.79 32.46
N ALA A 473 6.34 -35.47 31.78
CA ALA A 473 6.74 -35.11 30.42
C ALA A 473 5.58 -35.24 29.41
N ILE A 474 4.73 -36.26 29.55
CA ILE A 474 3.53 -36.45 28.73
C ILE A 474 2.52 -35.31 28.97
N ILE A 475 2.29 -34.92 30.22
CA ILE A 475 1.41 -33.78 30.55
C ILE A 475 1.93 -32.48 29.91
N GLN A 476 3.24 -32.25 29.96
CA GLN A 476 3.84 -31.08 29.33
C GLN A 476 3.73 -31.13 27.79
N MET A 477 3.91 -32.30 27.18
CA MET A 477 3.70 -32.50 25.75
C MET A 477 2.24 -32.26 25.35
N ASP A 478 1.28 -32.70 26.16
CA ASP A 478 -0.15 -32.44 25.93
C ASP A 478 -0.46 -30.95 25.97
N GLN A 479 0.08 -30.21 26.95
CA GLN A 479 -0.09 -28.76 27.01
C GLN A 479 0.46 -28.05 25.76
N VAL A 480 1.63 -28.47 25.27
CA VAL A 480 2.22 -27.93 24.02
C VAL A 480 1.36 -28.32 22.80
N THR A 481 0.85 -29.55 22.75
CA THR A 481 -0.09 -30.00 21.70
C THR A 481 -1.35 -29.13 21.67
N GLN A 482 -1.96 -28.83 22.83
CA GLN A 482 -3.12 -27.94 22.92
C GLN A 482 -2.79 -26.51 22.51
N GLN A 483 -1.62 -25.99 22.89
CA GLN A 483 -1.16 -24.67 22.48
C GLN A 483 -0.92 -24.60 20.96
N ASN A 484 -0.38 -25.67 20.37
CA ASN A 484 -0.23 -25.78 18.92
C ASN A 484 -1.58 -25.78 18.21
N ALA A 485 -2.58 -26.47 18.75
CA ALA A 485 -3.94 -26.45 18.19
C ALA A 485 -4.53 -25.03 18.21
N ALA A 486 -4.38 -24.29 19.31
CA ALA A 486 -4.81 -22.89 19.38
C ALA A 486 -4.05 -21.99 18.40
N LEU A 487 -2.73 -22.17 18.27
CA LEU A 487 -1.91 -21.42 17.30
C LEU A 487 -2.28 -21.74 15.84
N VAL A 488 -2.69 -22.98 15.56
CA VAL A 488 -3.20 -23.40 14.26
C VAL A 488 -4.51 -22.66 13.94
N GLU A 489 -5.46 -22.60 14.88
CA GLU A 489 -6.70 -21.84 14.69
C GLU A 489 -6.44 -20.35 14.46
N GLU A 490 -5.56 -19.74 15.27
CA GLU A 490 -5.20 -18.33 15.14
C GLU A 490 -4.50 -18.05 13.79
N SER A 491 -3.57 -18.92 13.38
CA SER A 491 -2.85 -18.80 12.10
C SER A 491 -3.77 -18.96 10.89
N ALA A 492 -4.75 -19.85 10.98
CA ALA A 492 -5.75 -20.04 9.93
C ALA A 492 -6.61 -18.78 9.79
N ALA A 493 -7.13 -18.24 10.90
CA ALA A 493 -7.92 -17.00 10.91
C ALA A 493 -7.11 -15.79 10.39
N ALA A 494 -5.85 -15.65 10.80
CA ALA A 494 -4.96 -14.60 10.32
C ALA A 494 -4.70 -14.72 8.80
N SER A 495 -4.47 -15.93 8.31
CA SER A 495 -4.24 -16.19 6.87
C SER A 495 -5.48 -15.87 6.03
N GLU A 496 -6.68 -16.20 6.52
CA GLU A 496 -7.94 -15.86 5.87
C GLU A 496 -8.17 -14.34 5.85
N ALA A 497 -7.93 -13.66 6.98
CA ALA A 497 -8.02 -12.21 7.06
C ALA A 497 -7.04 -11.52 6.09
N MET A 498 -5.81 -12.03 5.97
CA MET A 498 -4.83 -11.51 5.00
C MET A 498 -5.27 -11.71 3.55
N GLN A 499 -5.87 -12.85 3.19
CA GLN A 499 -6.44 -13.06 1.85
C GLN A 499 -7.56 -12.06 1.56
N GLU A 500 -8.47 -11.84 2.51
CA GLU A 500 -9.57 -10.88 2.34
C GLU A 500 -9.06 -9.44 2.21
N GLN A 501 -8.04 -9.05 2.98
CA GLN A 501 -7.39 -7.73 2.84
C GLN A 501 -6.70 -7.57 1.49
N ALA A 502 -5.97 -8.58 1.03
CA ALA A 502 -5.35 -8.57 -0.29
C ALA A 502 -6.40 -8.46 -1.41
N ARG A 503 -7.52 -9.17 -1.29
CA ARG A 503 -8.65 -9.09 -2.23
C ARG A 503 -9.28 -7.69 -2.26
N ARG A 504 -9.52 -7.09 -1.09
CA ARG A 504 -10.04 -5.71 -0.99
C ARG A 504 -9.09 -4.68 -1.57
N LEU A 505 -7.80 -4.80 -1.31
CA LEU A 505 -6.79 -3.90 -1.89
C LEU A 505 -6.75 -4.06 -3.42
N ALA A 506 -6.79 -5.29 -3.93
CA ALA A 506 -6.86 -5.57 -5.36
C ALA A 506 -8.12 -4.97 -6.01
N GLU A 507 -9.28 -5.05 -5.34
CA GLU A 507 -10.52 -4.44 -5.79
C GLU A 507 -10.45 -2.90 -5.80
N LEU A 508 -9.91 -2.28 -4.74
CA LEU A 508 -9.73 -0.83 -4.68
C LEU A 508 -8.83 -0.29 -5.78
N VAL A 509 -7.74 -1.00 -6.11
CA VAL A 509 -6.85 -0.59 -7.21
C VAL A 509 -7.35 -1.01 -8.58
N SER A 510 -8.33 -1.92 -8.67
CA SER A 510 -8.89 -2.38 -9.95
C SER A 510 -9.63 -1.29 -10.74
N VAL A 511 -10.07 -0.23 -10.05
CA VAL A 511 -10.63 0.98 -10.68
C VAL A 511 -9.59 1.65 -11.59
N PHE A 512 -8.30 1.52 -11.27
CA PHE A 512 -7.23 2.04 -12.11
C PHE A 512 -6.86 1.04 -13.20
N THR A 513 -7.16 1.42 -14.45
CA THR A 513 -6.74 0.65 -15.62
C THR A 513 -5.30 1.04 -15.97
N VAL A 514 -4.37 0.13 -15.73
CA VAL A 514 -2.96 0.29 -16.11
C VAL A 514 -2.66 -0.53 -17.35
N GLU A 515 -1.75 -0.02 -18.19
CA GLU A 515 -1.29 -0.76 -19.35
C GLU A 515 -0.58 -2.00 -18.84
N GLN A 516 -1.21 -3.15 -19.06
CA GLN A 516 -0.67 -4.42 -18.62
C GLN A 516 0.55 -4.68 -19.51
N SER A 517 1.72 -4.25 -19.03
CA SER A 517 2.98 -4.57 -19.69
C SER A 517 3.00 -6.08 -19.85
N ALA A 518 2.80 -6.54 -21.08
CA ALA A 518 2.87 -7.94 -21.50
C ALA A 518 4.33 -8.44 -21.47
N ALA A 519 5.08 -8.05 -20.44
CA ALA A 519 6.41 -8.50 -20.15
C ALA A 519 6.34 -9.21 -18.78
N ALA A 520 6.56 -10.52 -18.82
CA ALA A 520 6.57 -11.47 -17.69
C ALA A 520 5.23 -12.12 -17.30
N LEU A 521 4.59 -12.78 -18.27
CA LEU A 521 3.99 -14.12 -18.01
C LEU A 521 4.68 -15.15 -18.92
N SER A 522 6.01 -15.26 -18.82
CA SER A 522 6.62 -16.58 -18.98
C SER A 522 6.18 -17.38 -17.76
N ALA A 523 5.03 -18.03 -17.87
CA ALA A 523 4.62 -19.04 -16.91
C ALA A 523 5.82 -19.99 -16.69
N PRO A 524 6.25 -20.26 -15.45
CA PRO A 524 7.17 -21.36 -15.22
C PRO A 524 6.53 -22.60 -15.85
N PRO A 525 7.29 -23.43 -16.59
CA PRO A 525 6.72 -24.61 -17.22
C PRO A 525 5.99 -25.42 -16.15
N ARG A 526 4.68 -25.59 -16.33
CA ARG A 526 3.89 -26.50 -15.50
C ARG A 526 4.66 -27.83 -15.45
N PRO A 527 4.99 -28.39 -14.28
CA PRO A 527 5.49 -29.75 -14.24
C PRO A 527 4.43 -30.61 -14.91
N ARG A 528 4.79 -31.25 -16.03
CA ARG A 528 3.97 -32.33 -16.59
C ARG A 528 3.72 -33.31 -15.45
N PRO A 529 2.48 -33.81 -15.25
CA PRO A 529 2.29 -34.97 -14.41
C PRO A 529 3.20 -36.06 -14.98
N ALA A 530 4.18 -36.51 -14.18
CA ALA A 530 4.92 -37.70 -14.52
C ALA A 530 3.89 -38.81 -14.71
N ALA A 531 3.88 -39.44 -15.89
CA ALA A 531 3.10 -40.64 -16.10
C ALA A 531 3.41 -41.63 -14.96
N PRO A 532 2.41 -42.33 -14.39
CA PRO A 532 2.67 -43.28 -13.34
C PRO A 532 3.70 -44.30 -13.84
N ALA A 533 4.83 -44.37 -13.14
CA ALA A 533 5.82 -45.41 -13.39
C ALA A 533 5.13 -46.78 -13.22
N PRO A 534 5.33 -47.73 -14.12
CA PRO A 534 4.77 -49.06 -13.96
C PRO A 534 5.30 -49.68 -12.65
N ALA A 535 4.40 -50.31 -11.90
CA ALA A 535 4.70 -50.96 -10.64
C ALA A 535 5.93 -51.89 -10.77
N PRO A 536 6.86 -51.88 -9.80
CA PRO A 536 8.01 -52.76 -9.85
C PRO A 536 7.54 -54.22 -9.71
N ALA A 537 7.88 -55.05 -10.69
CA ALA A 537 7.72 -56.49 -10.62
C ALA A 537 8.48 -57.07 -9.41
N PRO A 538 7.99 -58.15 -8.78
CA PRO A 538 8.63 -58.72 -7.59
C PRO A 538 10.03 -59.22 -7.95
N ARG A 539 11.06 -58.54 -7.43
CA ARG A 539 12.44 -58.93 -7.62
C ARG A 539 12.78 -60.08 -6.69
N ARG A 540 12.91 -61.26 -7.31
CA ARG A 540 13.38 -62.52 -6.75
C ARG A 540 14.68 -62.29 -5.95
N VAL A 541 14.66 -62.78 -4.70
CA VAL A 541 15.79 -62.75 -3.77
C VAL A 541 17.00 -63.43 -4.40
N ALA A 542 18.10 -62.70 -4.52
CA ALA A 542 19.40 -63.25 -4.86
C ALA A 542 20.38 -62.90 -3.74
N ASN A 543 20.93 -63.95 -3.13
CA ASN A 543 21.88 -63.92 -2.04
C ASN A 543 23.02 -62.93 -2.30
N SER A 544 23.24 -62.00 -1.36
CA SER A 544 24.46 -61.20 -1.29
C SER A 544 25.52 -61.95 -0.47
N PRO A 545 26.78 -61.97 -0.90
CA PRO A 545 27.89 -62.43 -0.07
C PRO A 545 28.27 -61.36 0.96
N THR A 546 28.73 -61.86 2.10
CA THR A 546 29.25 -61.16 3.29
C THR A 546 30.20 -60.01 2.97
N ALA A 547 29.86 -58.80 3.43
CA ALA A 547 30.75 -57.66 3.51
C ALA A 547 31.01 -57.28 4.98
N THR A 548 32.29 -57.14 5.28
CA THR A 548 32.94 -56.91 6.57
C THR A 548 32.67 -55.49 7.12
N LEU A 549 32.40 -55.42 8.43
CA LEU A 549 32.25 -54.18 9.20
C LEU A 549 33.59 -53.44 9.36
N PRO A 550 33.65 -52.10 9.19
CA PRO A 550 34.80 -51.31 9.62
C PRO A 550 34.70 -50.95 11.11
N LYS A 551 35.84 -51.07 11.81
CA LYS A 551 36.04 -50.71 13.23
C LYS A 551 35.93 -49.18 13.46
N PRO A 552 35.42 -48.75 14.63
CA PRO A 552 35.41 -47.34 15.01
C PRO A 552 36.79 -46.87 15.50
N ALA A 553 37.24 -45.72 15.01
CA ALA A 553 38.43 -45.03 15.47
C ALA A 553 38.08 -44.08 16.63
N LEU A 554 38.80 -44.22 17.74
CA LEU A 554 38.76 -43.33 18.89
C LEU A 554 39.58 -42.07 18.58
N THR A 555 38.94 -40.90 18.55
CA THR A 555 39.61 -39.60 18.65
C THR A 555 39.31 -38.98 20.02
N LYS A 556 40.38 -38.75 20.78
CA LYS A 556 40.41 -37.96 22.03
C LYS A 556 40.68 -36.49 21.72
N SER A 557 40.14 -35.65 22.62
CA SER A 557 40.47 -34.24 22.90
C SER A 557 39.92 -33.21 21.89
N ALA A 558 39.35 -32.08 22.29
CA ALA A 558 39.48 -31.33 23.54
C ALA A 558 38.16 -30.63 23.91
N VAL A 559 37.86 -30.62 25.22
CA VAL A 559 36.87 -29.77 25.86
C VAL A 559 37.38 -28.33 25.82
N LYS A 560 36.56 -27.41 25.33
CA LYS A 560 36.73 -25.97 25.51
C LYS A 560 35.42 -25.44 26.08
N GLU A 561 35.44 -25.08 27.35
CA GLU A 561 34.38 -24.31 28.01
C GLU A 561 34.14 -22.99 27.25
N PRO A 562 32.89 -22.56 27.08
CA PRO A 562 32.56 -21.15 27.01
C PRO A 562 32.02 -20.68 28.36
N ALA A 563 32.59 -19.56 28.79
CA ALA A 563 32.21 -18.82 29.97
C ALA A 563 30.75 -18.37 29.94
N THR A 564 30.15 -18.43 31.12
CA THR A 564 29.01 -17.65 31.57
C THR A 564 29.17 -16.16 31.25
N GLU A 565 28.23 -15.61 30.48
CA GLU A 565 27.86 -14.20 30.54
C GLU A 565 26.35 -14.10 30.26
N TRP A 566 25.59 -13.84 31.32
CA TRP A 566 24.22 -13.35 31.26
C TRP A 566 24.32 -11.82 31.29
N GLU A 567 23.82 -11.14 30.26
CA GLU A 567 23.44 -9.73 30.34
C GLU A 567 21.94 -9.61 30.04
N GLU A 568 21.23 -9.02 31.00
CA GLU A 568 19.90 -8.46 30.83
C GLU A 568 19.91 -7.36 29.76
N PHE A 569 18.93 -7.37 28.85
CA PHE A 569 18.14 -6.19 28.44
C PHE A 569 16.88 -6.62 27.69
#